data_AF-A0A7V4N2Q9-F1
#
_entry.id   AF-A0A7V4N2Q9-F1
#
_cell.length_a   1.000
_cell.length_b   1.000
_cell.length_c   1.000
_cell.angle_alpha   90.00
_cell.angle_beta   90.00
_cell.angle_gamma   90.00
#
_symmetry.space_group_name_H-M   'P 1'
#
loop_
_entity.id
_entity.type
_entity.pdbx_description
1 polymer ?
#
loop_
_entity_poly.entity_id
_entity_poly.type
_entity_poly.pdbx_seq_one_letter_code
_entity_poly.pdbx_strand_id
1 'polypeptide(L)'
;MPANKIQIQKALHKPYDRVLFAREVLSPVFGSGFSLNSALVPAGVLPNKSESAAIDKVWIYGNIQLDDSTEITCYEVLLQPKVRIEQSKVAIQQYVRKLLTAGQAALINFVAPSNKNVWRLTLVAKDSVLTEKGVKEKTTNAKRYTYLLGPSETCKTAAERFEALSTEKEITIQTLINAFSVEKLSKAFFDEYTLHYQNFCNYLQESNYRKSVFNISFPANATKQEKDKASKPIRDFVKKLLGRIVFLYFVQKKGWLGASDTNYTDGLGDFIKQLFHQSGGNDTFYSNWLTVLFFNTLNKERTNDDFQMPDG
;
A
#
# COMPACT_ATOMS: atom_id res chain seq x y z
N MET A 1 3.90 -28.91 6.62
CA MET A 1 3.69 -27.93 7.71
C MET A 1 3.53 -26.57 7.08
N PRO A 2 2.59 -25.73 7.53
CA PRO A 2 2.41 -24.39 6.99
C PRO A 2 3.66 -23.55 7.21
N ALA A 3 3.91 -22.61 6.29
CA ALA A 3 5.09 -21.76 6.34
C ALA A 3 4.95 -20.73 7.46
N ASN A 4 5.97 -20.59 8.31
CA ASN A 4 5.93 -19.68 9.46
C ASN A 4 6.25 -18.25 9.02
N LYS A 5 5.37 -17.28 9.31
CA LYS A 5 5.60 -15.86 8.99
C LYS A 5 6.94 -15.30 9.42
N ILE A 6 7.44 -15.64 10.62
CA ILE A 6 8.73 -15.14 11.11
C ILE A 6 9.88 -15.63 10.22
N GLN A 7 9.81 -16.89 9.77
CA GLN A 7 10.81 -17.46 8.87
C GLN A 7 10.72 -16.82 7.48
N ILE A 8 9.51 -16.68 6.92
CA ILE A 8 9.29 -16.03 5.62
C ILE A 8 9.78 -14.57 5.67
N GLN A 9 9.43 -13.82 6.71
CA GLN A 9 9.83 -12.42 6.85
C GLN A 9 11.36 -12.30 6.93
N LYS A 10 12.04 -13.19 7.68
CA LYS A 10 13.51 -13.25 7.71
C LYS A 10 14.11 -13.55 6.35
N ALA A 11 13.50 -14.45 5.56
CA ALA A 11 13.96 -14.75 4.20
C ALA A 11 13.78 -13.53 3.27
N LEU A 12 12.63 -12.85 3.34
CA LEU A 12 12.32 -11.68 2.54
C LEU A 12 13.16 -10.44 2.92
N HIS A 13 13.69 -10.36 4.13
CA HIS A 13 14.66 -9.33 4.54
C HIS A 13 16.05 -9.55 3.94
N LYS A 14 16.37 -10.71 3.37
CA LYS A 14 17.70 -10.92 2.78
C LYS A 14 17.85 -10.14 1.48
N PRO A 15 19.09 -9.77 1.10
CA PRO A 15 19.38 -9.34 -0.27
C PRO A 15 18.88 -10.39 -1.27
N TYR A 16 18.47 -9.94 -2.45
CA TYR A 16 17.90 -10.86 -3.43
C TYR A 16 18.88 -11.95 -3.83
N ASP A 17 18.48 -13.19 -3.58
CA ASP A 17 19.05 -14.40 -4.14
C ASP A 17 17.91 -15.31 -4.57
N ARG A 18 17.87 -15.62 -5.86
CA ARG A 18 16.83 -16.43 -6.49
C ARG A 18 16.69 -17.81 -5.87
N VAL A 19 17.81 -18.47 -5.55
CA VAL A 19 17.81 -19.83 -5.00
C VAL A 19 17.32 -19.82 -3.56
N LEU A 20 17.76 -18.84 -2.77
CA LEU A 20 17.26 -18.66 -1.40
C LEU A 20 15.77 -18.30 -1.40
N PHE A 21 15.32 -17.39 -2.27
CA PHE A 21 13.90 -17.03 -2.38
C PHE A 21 13.03 -18.24 -2.77
N ALA A 22 13.47 -19.00 -3.77
CA ALA A 22 12.81 -20.23 -4.18
C ALA A 22 12.71 -21.23 -3.01
N ARG A 23 13.81 -21.51 -2.33
CA ARG A 23 13.88 -22.51 -1.25
C ARG A 23 13.18 -22.09 0.04
N GLU A 24 13.30 -20.83 0.44
CA GLU A 24 12.87 -20.35 1.76
C GLU A 24 11.49 -19.68 1.74
N VAL A 25 10.97 -19.32 0.57
CA VAL A 25 9.65 -18.69 0.43
C VAL A 25 8.72 -19.47 -0.49
N LEU A 26 9.14 -19.78 -1.73
CA LEU A 26 8.22 -20.43 -2.69
C LEU A 26 7.98 -21.91 -2.37
N SER A 27 9.02 -22.71 -2.16
CA SER A 27 8.88 -24.13 -1.84
C SER A 27 8.06 -24.39 -0.56
N PRO A 28 8.23 -23.63 0.55
CA PRO A 28 7.40 -23.83 1.73
C PRO A 28 5.93 -23.45 1.55
N VAL A 29 5.62 -22.53 0.63
CA VAL A 29 4.25 -22.05 0.39
C VAL A 29 3.51 -22.93 -0.62
N PHE A 30 4.17 -23.28 -1.72
CA PHE A 30 3.54 -23.98 -2.86
C PHE A 30 3.87 -25.48 -2.93
N GLY A 31 4.81 -25.96 -2.09
CA GLY A 31 5.16 -27.39 -2.04
C GLY A 31 5.57 -27.94 -3.40
N SER A 32 4.94 -29.07 -3.78
CA SER A 32 5.14 -29.72 -5.08
C SER A 32 4.60 -28.92 -6.27
N GLY A 33 3.75 -27.92 -6.04
CA GLY A 33 3.28 -27.03 -7.09
C GLY A 33 4.36 -26.12 -7.64
N PHE A 34 5.44 -25.84 -6.89
CA PHE A 34 6.53 -25.01 -7.37
C PHE A 34 7.68 -25.83 -7.95
N SER A 35 8.14 -25.43 -9.13
CA SER A 35 9.32 -25.99 -9.80
C SER A 35 10.33 -24.90 -10.14
N LEU A 36 11.59 -25.12 -9.74
CA LEU A 36 12.72 -24.25 -10.03
C LEU A 36 13.50 -24.80 -11.24
N ASN A 37 13.75 -23.95 -12.24
CA ASN A 37 14.56 -24.33 -13.39
C ASN A 37 16.02 -24.52 -12.99
N SER A 38 16.68 -25.53 -13.58
CA SER A 38 18.12 -25.77 -13.40
C SER A 38 18.98 -24.61 -13.92
N ALA A 39 18.51 -23.89 -14.93
CA ALA A 39 19.14 -22.70 -15.48
C ALA A 39 18.11 -21.59 -15.75
N LEU A 40 18.56 -20.34 -15.83
CA LEU A 40 17.72 -19.23 -16.28
C LEU A 40 17.39 -19.40 -17.76
N VAL A 41 16.11 -19.36 -18.11
CA VAL A 41 15.65 -19.40 -19.50
C VAL A 41 15.31 -17.98 -19.95
N PRO A 42 15.88 -17.45 -21.05
CA PRO A 42 15.52 -16.12 -21.54
C PRO A 42 14.01 -16.02 -21.84
N ALA A 43 13.38 -14.91 -21.46
CA ALA A 43 11.98 -14.68 -21.81
C ALA A 43 11.82 -14.44 -23.33
N GLY A 44 10.78 -15.01 -23.93
CA GLY A 44 10.53 -14.92 -25.37
C GLY A 44 10.15 -13.52 -25.88
N VAL A 45 9.76 -12.61 -24.99
CA VAL A 45 9.36 -11.23 -25.33
C VAL A 45 10.45 -10.25 -24.91
N LEU A 46 11.10 -9.63 -25.88
CA LEU A 46 12.15 -8.65 -25.66
C LEU A 46 11.56 -7.26 -25.33
N PRO A 47 12.19 -6.48 -24.44
CA PRO A 47 11.82 -5.09 -24.20
C PRO A 47 11.94 -4.24 -25.47
N ASN A 48 11.02 -3.29 -25.67
CA ASN A 48 11.16 -2.29 -26.73
C ASN A 48 12.16 -1.19 -26.36
N LYS A 49 12.48 -0.27 -27.29
CA LYS A 49 13.46 0.82 -27.07
C LYS A 49 13.24 1.64 -25.79
N SER A 50 11.98 1.91 -25.43
CA SER A 50 11.65 2.67 -24.21
C SER A 50 11.84 1.83 -22.96
N GLU A 51 11.42 0.56 -23.00
CA GLU A 51 11.54 -0.39 -21.89
C GLU A 51 13.01 -0.76 -21.62
N SER A 52 13.84 -0.89 -22.67
CA SER A 52 15.28 -1.15 -22.56
C SER A 52 16.04 -0.04 -21.81
N ALA A 53 15.47 1.17 -21.69
CA ALA A 53 16.06 2.22 -20.87
C ALA A 53 16.02 1.88 -19.36
N ALA A 54 15.11 0.98 -18.95
CA ALA A 54 14.93 0.52 -17.58
C ALA A 54 15.27 -0.96 -17.37
N ILE A 55 15.06 -1.81 -18.38
CA ILE A 55 15.21 -3.26 -18.31
C ILE A 55 16.48 -3.66 -19.09
N ASP A 56 17.35 -4.43 -18.45
CA ASP A 56 18.51 -5.03 -19.09
C ASP A 56 18.17 -6.42 -19.63
N LYS A 57 17.77 -7.33 -18.74
CA LYS A 57 17.52 -8.74 -19.09
C LYS A 57 16.34 -9.31 -18.34
N VAL A 58 15.72 -10.33 -18.93
CA VAL A 58 14.54 -10.99 -18.39
C VAL A 58 14.65 -12.49 -18.59
N TRP A 59 14.43 -13.23 -17.51
CA TRP A 59 14.50 -14.67 -17.49
C TRP A 59 13.31 -15.28 -16.78
N ILE A 60 13.00 -16.52 -17.14
CA ILE A 60 12.11 -17.42 -16.43
C ILE A 60 12.98 -18.29 -15.55
N TYR A 61 12.71 -18.28 -14.24
CA TYR A 61 13.43 -19.11 -13.28
C TYR A 61 12.61 -20.31 -12.80
N GLY A 62 11.32 -20.37 -13.08
CA GLY A 62 10.48 -21.48 -12.65
C GLY A 62 9.01 -21.26 -12.95
N ASN A 63 8.18 -22.16 -12.45
CA ASN A 63 6.74 -22.12 -12.58
C ASN A 63 6.07 -22.59 -11.27
N ILE A 64 4.84 -22.13 -11.05
CA ILE A 64 3.97 -22.59 -9.97
C ILE A 64 2.71 -23.14 -10.60
N GLN A 65 2.44 -24.41 -10.41
CA GLN A 65 1.19 -25.07 -10.74
C GLN A 65 0.22 -24.92 -9.56
N LEU A 66 -0.93 -24.30 -9.81
CA LEU A 66 -2.00 -24.13 -8.83
C LEU A 66 -2.99 -25.31 -8.87
N ASP A 67 -3.80 -25.43 -7.82
CA ASP A 67 -4.75 -26.54 -7.67
C ASP A 67 -5.90 -26.50 -8.69
N ASP A 68 -6.24 -25.31 -9.19
CA ASP A 68 -7.20 -25.10 -10.28
C ASP A 68 -6.59 -25.30 -11.67
N SER A 69 -5.40 -25.88 -11.73
CA SER A 69 -4.62 -26.12 -12.94
C SER A 69 -4.07 -24.86 -13.63
N THR A 70 -4.20 -23.68 -13.01
CA THR A 70 -3.56 -22.45 -13.51
C THR A 70 -2.05 -22.52 -13.32
N GLU A 71 -1.29 -22.18 -14.37
CA GLU A 71 0.17 -22.06 -14.29
C GLU A 71 0.58 -20.59 -14.09
N ILE A 72 1.47 -20.36 -13.12
CA ILE A 72 2.08 -19.06 -12.84
C ILE A 72 3.55 -19.11 -13.25
N THR A 73 3.92 -18.34 -14.29
CA THR A 73 5.32 -18.24 -14.69
C THR A 73 6.09 -17.32 -13.74
N CYS A 74 7.26 -17.76 -13.30
CA CYS A 74 8.11 -17.00 -12.40
C CYS A 74 9.27 -16.32 -13.15
N TYR A 75 9.29 -14.99 -13.16
CA TYR A 75 10.27 -14.18 -13.87
C TYR A 75 11.27 -13.48 -12.95
N GLU A 76 12.51 -13.37 -13.42
CA GLU A 76 13.55 -12.50 -12.88
C GLU A 76 13.88 -11.43 -13.91
N VAL A 77 13.76 -10.17 -13.51
CA VAL A 77 14.00 -9.00 -14.36
C VAL A 77 15.17 -8.21 -13.79
N LEU A 78 16.28 -8.18 -14.52
CA LEU A 78 17.42 -7.35 -14.21
C LEU A 78 17.20 -5.96 -14.80
N LEU A 79 17.32 -4.94 -13.96
CA LEU A 79 17.17 -3.54 -14.34
C LEU A 79 18.50 -2.92 -14.71
N GLN A 80 18.45 -1.83 -15.48
CA GLN A 80 19.61 -1.01 -15.78
C GLN A 80 20.21 -0.39 -14.49
N PRO A 81 21.53 -0.25 -14.35
CA PRO A 81 22.19 0.18 -13.10
C PRO A 81 21.71 1.52 -12.51
N LYS A 82 21.26 2.43 -13.38
CA LYS A 82 20.76 3.78 -13.03
C LYS A 82 19.31 3.80 -12.51
N VAL A 83 18.61 2.67 -12.56
CA VAL A 83 17.18 2.59 -12.23
C VAL A 83 17.00 2.46 -10.72
N ARG A 84 16.29 3.43 -10.13
CA ARG A 84 15.86 3.35 -8.74
C ARG A 84 14.58 2.52 -8.66
N ILE A 85 14.68 1.29 -8.17
CA ILE A 85 13.57 0.32 -8.09
C ILE A 85 12.36 0.98 -7.46
N GLU A 86 12.53 1.69 -6.35
CA GLU A 86 11.51 2.35 -5.54
C GLU A 86 10.63 3.30 -6.37
N GLN A 87 11.21 3.96 -7.37
CA GLN A 87 10.59 5.02 -8.16
C GLN A 87 10.07 4.54 -9.53
N SER A 88 10.68 3.51 -10.12
CA SER A 88 10.41 3.08 -11.50
C SER A 88 9.22 2.14 -11.63
N LYS A 89 8.00 2.64 -11.40
CA LYS A 89 6.77 1.82 -11.43
C LYS A 89 6.15 1.66 -12.82
N VAL A 90 6.23 2.67 -13.69
CA VAL A 90 5.42 2.71 -14.94
C VAL A 90 6.03 1.87 -16.08
N ALA A 91 7.31 2.06 -16.39
CA ALA A 91 7.98 1.33 -17.47
C ALA A 91 8.03 -0.19 -17.20
N ILE A 92 8.33 -0.56 -15.95
CA ILE A 92 8.30 -1.95 -15.48
C ILE A 92 6.90 -2.56 -15.69
N GLN A 93 5.84 -1.83 -15.35
CA GLN A 93 4.48 -2.32 -15.51
C GLN A 93 4.06 -2.52 -16.96
N GLN A 94 4.50 -1.64 -17.87
CA GLN A 94 4.18 -1.77 -19.30
C GLN A 94 4.80 -3.03 -19.90
N TYR A 95 6.06 -3.30 -19.59
CA TYR A 95 6.73 -4.50 -20.06
C TYR A 95 6.07 -5.78 -19.55
N VAL A 96 5.80 -5.85 -18.24
CA VAL A 96 5.19 -7.04 -17.62
C VAL A 96 3.85 -7.40 -18.26
N ARG A 97 3.03 -6.41 -18.62
CA ARG A 97 1.73 -6.65 -19.27
C ARG A 97 1.85 -7.34 -20.63
N LYS A 98 2.99 -7.20 -21.32
CA LYS A 98 3.25 -7.86 -22.61
C LYS A 98 3.67 -9.32 -22.45
N LEU A 99 4.12 -9.72 -21.26
CA LEU A 99 4.50 -11.10 -20.97
C LEU A 99 3.30 -12.04 -20.82
N LEU A 100 2.09 -11.50 -20.65
CA LEU A 100 0.90 -12.26 -20.33
C LEU A 100 -0.16 -12.13 -21.44
N THR A 101 -0.76 -13.26 -21.78
CA THR A 101 -2.04 -13.32 -22.51
C THR A 101 -3.21 -13.35 -21.53
N ALA A 102 -4.45 -13.27 -22.04
CA ALA A 102 -5.65 -13.38 -21.21
C ALA A 102 -5.73 -14.78 -20.57
N GLY A 103 -6.04 -14.82 -19.27
CA GLY A 103 -6.07 -16.04 -18.45
C GLY A 103 -4.73 -16.38 -17.80
N GLN A 104 -3.65 -15.66 -18.09
CA GLN A 104 -2.33 -15.93 -17.52
C GLN A 104 -1.98 -15.04 -16.34
N ALA A 105 -1.11 -15.56 -15.47
CA ALA A 105 -0.52 -14.81 -14.38
C ALA A 105 0.98 -15.10 -14.23
N ALA A 106 1.70 -14.16 -13.63
CA ALA A 106 3.13 -14.24 -13.39
C ALA A 106 3.53 -13.64 -12.04
N LEU A 107 4.55 -14.26 -11.45
CA LEU A 107 5.25 -13.76 -10.27
C LEU A 107 6.63 -13.25 -10.69
N ILE A 108 6.95 -11.99 -10.38
CA ILE A 108 8.09 -11.31 -10.99
C ILE A 108 8.96 -10.65 -9.93
N ASN A 109 10.26 -10.93 -10.00
CA ASN A 109 11.29 -10.31 -9.17
C ASN A 109 12.05 -9.27 -9.99
N PHE A 110 12.04 -8.01 -9.58
CA PHE A 110 12.86 -6.95 -10.14
C PHE A 110 14.08 -6.71 -9.27
N VAL A 111 15.24 -6.72 -9.91
CA VAL A 111 16.54 -6.65 -9.25
C VAL A 111 17.40 -5.60 -9.93
N ALA A 112 18.12 -4.80 -9.15
CA ALA A 112 19.10 -3.86 -9.65
C ALA A 112 20.49 -4.45 -9.44
N PRO A 113 21.37 -4.46 -10.46
CA PRO A 113 22.72 -5.00 -10.32
C PRO A 113 23.56 -4.23 -9.29
N SER A 114 23.31 -2.92 -9.16
CA SER A 114 23.99 -2.02 -8.23
C SER A 114 23.55 -2.17 -6.78
N ASN A 115 22.36 -2.74 -6.52
CA ASN A 115 21.83 -2.88 -5.17
C ASN A 115 20.88 -4.08 -5.06
N LYS A 116 21.38 -5.20 -4.53
CA LYS A 116 20.55 -6.38 -4.23
C LYS A 116 19.83 -6.28 -2.88
N ASN A 117 20.15 -5.29 -2.06
CA ASN A 117 19.51 -5.08 -0.75
C ASN A 117 18.11 -4.46 -0.89
N VAL A 118 17.73 -4.01 -2.08
CA VAL A 118 16.37 -3.58 -2.37
C VAL A 118 15.93 -4.25 -3.65
N TRP A 119 14.88 -5.05 -3.55
CA TRP A 119 14.30 -5.75 -4.69
C TRP A 119 12.78 -5.73 -4.60
N ARG A 120 12.12 -5.99 -5.71
CA ARG A 120 10.66 -5.87 -5.79
C ARG A 120 10.04 -7.17 -6.30
N LEU A 121 9.07 -7.67 -5.54
CA LEU A 121 8.20 -8.76 -5.95
C LEU A 121 6.89 -8.20 -6.50
N THR A 122 6.38 -8.73 -7.60
CA THR A 122 5.10 -8.33 -8.17
C THR A 122 4.34 -9.53 -8.71
N LEU A 123 3.06 -9.67 -8.31
CA LEU A 123 2.12 -10.56 -8.97
C LEU A 123 1.34 -9.78 -10.04
N VAL A 124 1.31 -10.29 -11.26
CA VAL A 124 0.44 -9.77 -12.32
C VAL A 124 -0.45 -10.88 -12.83
N ALA A 125 -1.75 -10.63 -12.90
CA ALA A 125 -2.70 -11.51 -13.56
C ALA A 125 -3.46 -10.72 -14.62
N LYS A 126 -3.69 -11.34 -15.78
CA LYS A 126 -4.40 -10.78 -16.91
C LYS A 126 -5.63 -11.65 -17.18
N ASP A 127 -6.80 -11.04 -17.11
CA ASP A 127 -8.10 -11.66 -17.32
C ASP A 127 -8.84 -10.94 -18.46
N SER A 128 -9.91 -11.53 -18.97
CA SER A 128 -10.77 -10.96 -20.02
C SER A 128 -12.22 -10.97 -19.57
N VAL A 129 -12.86 -9.81 -19.61
CA VAL A 129 -14.27 -9.66 -19.27
C VAL A 129 -15.05 -9.29 -20.52
N LEU A 130 -16.11 -10.04 -20.83
CA LEU A 130 -17.06 -9.68 -21.87
C LEU A 130 -17.88 -8.46 -21.41
N THR A 131 -17.89 -7.41 -22.22
CA THR A 131 -18.70 -6.20 -21.99
C THR A 131 -19.64 -5.99 -23.18
N GLU A 132 -20.67 -5.16 -23.01
CA GLU A 132 -21.62 -4.79 -24.08
C GLU A 132 -20.93 -4.19 -25.34
N LYS A 133 -19.68 -3.73 -25.20
CA LYS A 133 -18.85 -3.17 -26.29
C LYS A 133 -17.77 -4.13 -26.80
N GLY A 134 -17.81 -5.41 -26.43
CA GLY A 134 -16.84 -6.44 -26.80
C GLY A 134 -16.00 -6.95 -25.61
N VAL A 135 -14.97 -7.76 -25.92
CA VAL A 135 -14.05 -8.32 -24.91
C VAL A 135 -13.12 -7.22 -24.40
N LYS A 136 -13.15 -6.95 -23.10
CA LYS A 136 -12.26 -6.00 -22.42
C LYS A 136 -11.28 -6.74 -21.53
N GLU A 137 -9.98 -6.56 -21.77
CA GLU A 137 -8.94 -7.07 -20.90
C GLU A 137 -9.00 -6.39 -19.52
N LYS A 138 -9.01 -7.19 -18.46
CA LYS A 138 -8.94 -6.76 -17.07
C LYS A 138 -7.62 -7.26 -16.48
N THR A 139 -6.70 -6.35 -16.19
CA THR A 139 -5.42 -6.68 -15.54
C THR A 139 -5.45 -6.29 -14.07
N THR A 140 -4.69 -7.01 -13.25
CA THR A 140 -4.50 -6.63 -11.84
C THR A 140 -3.89 -5.23 -11.75
N ASN A 141 -4.32 -4.45 -10.75
CA ASN A 141 -3.76 -3.13 -10.51
C ASN A 141 -2.35 -3.27 -9.95
N ALA A 142 -1.34 -3.06 -10.77
CA ALA A 142 0.05 -3.31 -10.38
C ALA A 142 0.54 -2.56 -9.12
N LYS A 143 -0.13 -1.50 -8.63
CA LYS A 143 0.21 -0.91 -7.31
C LYS A 143 -0.19 -1.80 -6.13
N ARG A 144 -1.24 -2.62 -6.29
CA ARG A 144 -1.86 -3.41 -5.23
C ARG A 144 -1.28 -4.81 -5.08
N TYR A 145 -0.35 -5.23 -5.94
CA TYR A 145 0.19 -6.60 -5.95
C TYR A 145 1.72 -6.60 -5.95
N THR A 146 2.31 -5.50 -5.45
CA THR A 146 3.74 -5.24 -5.47
C THR A 146 4.26 -5.05 -4.05
N TYR A 147 5.38 -5.70 -3.74
CA TYR A 147 6.11 -5.58 -2.47
C TYR A 147 7.55 -5.11 -2.74
N LEU A 148 8.01 -4.13 -1.96
CA LEU A 148 9.43 -3.79 -1.88
C LEU A 148 10.02 -4.60 -0.71
N LEU A 149 11.16 -5.23 -0.95
CA LEU A 149 11.75 -6.26 -0.09
C LEU A 149 13.27 -6.06 0.05
N GLY A 150 13.85 -6.69 1.07
CA GLY A 150 15.28 -6.63 1.39
C GLY A 150 15.56 -6.04 2.78
N PRO A 151 16.83 -5.87 3.17
CA PRO A 151 17.21 -5.54 4.55
C PRO A 151 16.66 -4.21 5.07
N SER A 152 16.40 -3.25 4.19
CA SER A 152 15.89 -1.91 4.55
C SER A 152 14.36 -1.85 4.62
N GLU A 153 13.66 -2.93 4.27
CA GLU A 153 12.20 -2.99 4.23
C GLU A 153 11.65 -3.85 5.37
N THR A 154 10.43 -3.57 5.82
CA THR A 154 9.84 -4.35 6.94
C THR A 154 9.42 -5.76 6.55
N CYS A 155 9.18 -6.02 5.26
CA CYS A 155 8.69 -7.28 4.67
C CYS A 155 7.44 -7.91 5.34
N LYS A 156 6.79 -7.23 6.29
CA LYS A 156 5.74 -7.79 7.15
C LYS A 156 4.51 -8.20 6.36
N THR A 157 4.01 -7.31 5.51
CA THR A 157 2.80 -7.60 4.73
C THR A 157 3.03 -8.75 3.76
N ALA A 158 4.16 -8.77 3.04
CA ALA A 158 4.48 -9.87 2.14
C ALA A 158 4.55 -11.21 2.88
N ALA A 159 5.21 -11.25 4.04
CA ALA A 159 5.28 -12.45 4.87
C ALA A 159 3.90 -12.92 5.35
N GLU A 160 3.03 -12.00 5.78
CA GLU A 160 1.63 -12.32 6.15
C GLU A 160 0.84 -12.91 4.97
N ARG A 161 1.09 -12.44 3.74
CA ARG A 161 0.38 -12.95 2.56
C ARG A 161 0.84 -14.34 2.15
N PHE A 162 2.14 -14.59 2.20
CA PHE A 162 2.70 -15.91 1.94
C PHE A 162 2.33 -16.92 3.03
N GLU A 163 2.34 -16.53 4.30
CA GLU A 163 1.85 -17.38 5.40
C GLU A 163 0.39 -17.74 5.19
N ALA A 164 -0.48 -16.75 4.93
CA ALA A 164 -1.89 -17.00 4.68
C ALA A 164 -2.09 -18.01 3.54
N LEU A 165 -1.38 -17.84 2.41
CA LEU A 165 -1.43 -18.80 1.30
C LEU A 165 -1.02 -20.21 1.70
N SER A 166 0.03 -20.36 2.51
CA SER A 166 0.51 -21.67 2.95
C SER A 166 -0.46 -22.41 3.89
N THR A 167 -1.46 -21.71 4.42
CA THR A 167 -2.51 -22.28 5.29
C THR A 167 -3.80 -22.60 4.54
N GLU A 168 -3.92 -22.15 3.29
CA GLU A 168 -5.08 -22.47 2.45
C GLU A 168 -5.09 -23.96 2.12
N LYS A 169 -6.29 -24.55 2.07
CA LYS A 169 -6.45 -25.95 1.66
C LYS A 169 -6.18 -26.13 0.17
N GLU A 170 -6.59 -25.14 -0.61
CA GLU A 170 -6.44 -25.09 -2.06
C GLU A 170 -6.01 -23.68 -2.47
N ILE A 171 -4.90 -23.60 -3.20
CA ILE A 171 -4.34 -22.37 -3.75
C ILE A 171 -4.78 -22.28 -5.21
N THR A 172 -5.89 -21.58 -5.43
CA THR A 172 -6.39 -21.21 -6.77
C THR A 172 -5.83 -19.85 -7.21
N ILE A 173 -6.01 -19.48 -8.49
CA ILE A 173 -5.65 -18.14 -8.97
C ILE A 173 -6.38 -17.04 -8.18
N GLN A 174 -7.64 -17.27 -7.79
CA GLN A 174 -8.41 -16.32 -7.01
C GLN A 174 -7.89 -16.21 -5.59
N THR A 175 -7.50 -17.33 -4.97
CA THR A 175 -6.82 -17.36 -3.66
C THR A 175 -5.53 -16.54 -3.71
N LEU A 176 -4.71 -16.76 -4.75
CA LEU A 176 -3.45 -16.05 -4.98
C LEU A 176 -3.66 -14.54 -5.16
N ILE A 177 -4.61 -14.13 -6.01
CA ILE A 177 -4.98 -12.73 -6.23
C ILE A 177 -5.48 -12.10 -4.91
N ASN A 178 -6.32 -12.79 -4.15
CA ASN A 178 -6.85 -12.26 -2.90
C ASN A 178 -5.76 -12.06 -1.84
N ALA A 179 -4.82 -13.01 -1.74
CA ALA A 179 -3.71 -12.92 -0.81
C ALA A 179 -2.75 -11.79 -1.18
N PHE A 180 -2.37 -11.67 -2.46
CA PHE A 180 -1.40 -10.67 -2.91
C PHE A 180 -1.99 -9.26 -3.04
N SER A 181 -3.31 -9.10 -3.06
CA SER A 181 -3.95 -7.80 -3.02
C SER A 181 -3.67 -7.11 -1.69
N VAL A 182 -2.75 -6.15 -1.72
CA VAL A 182 -2.40 -5.23 -0.63
C VAL A 182 -3.59 -4.32 -0.29
N GLU A 183 -4.69 -4.41 -1.04
CA GLU A 183 -5.90 -3.63 -0.86
C GLU A 183 -6.80 -4.11 0.29
N LYS A 184 -6.17 -4.33 1.44
CA LYS A 184 -6.79 -4.08 2.74
C LYS A 184 -6.13 -2.84 3.35
N LEU A 185 -6.18 -1.69 2.67
CA LEU A 185 -6.62 -0.49 3.38
C LEU A 185 -8.06 -0.84 3.76
N SER A 186 -8.17 -1.45 4.94
CA SER A 186 -9.09 -2.55 5.17
C SER A 186 -10.54 -2.10 5.00
N LYS A 187 -11.42 -3.02 4.59
CA LYS A 187 -12.86 -2.81 4.82
C LYS A 187 -13.07 -2.30 6.26
N ALA A 188 -12.34 -2.87 7.22
CA ALA A 188 -12.27 -2.38 8.60
C ALA A 188 -11.82 -0.91 8.74
N PHE A 189 -10.79 -0.44 8.02
CA PHE A 189 -10.40 0.97 8.02
C PHE A 189 -11.54 1.86 7.51
N PHE A 190 -12.19 1.49 6.39
CA PHE A 190 -13.31 2.28 5.88
C PHE A 190 -14.54 2.21 6.78
N ASP A 191 -14.81 1.06 7.39
CA ASP A 191 -15.89 0.86 8.35
C ASP A 191 -15.64 1.71 9.61
N GLU A 192 -14.44 1.64 10.20
CA GLU A 192 -14.02 2.45 11.36
C GLU A 192 -13.98 3.95 11.02
N TYR A 193 -13.42 4.32 9.87
CA TYR A 193 -13.40 5.72 9.41
C TYR A 193 -14.82 6.26 9.24
N THR A 194 -15.72 5.46 8.67
CA THR A 194 -17.14 5.82 8.49
C THR A 194 -17.83 5.94 9.84
N LEU A 195 -17.56 5.04 10.78
CA LEU A 195 -18.06 5.10 12.14
C LEU A 195 -17.60 6.39 12.85
N HIS A 196 -16.30 6.71 12.82
CA HIS A 196 -15.78 7.93 13.41
C HIS A 196 -16.34 9.20 12.75
N TYR A 197 -16.48 9.20 11.42
CA TYR A 197 -17.13 10.27 10.67
C TYR A 197 -18.58 10.50 11.13
N GLN A 198 -19.36 9.42 11.26
CA GLN A 198 -20.75 9.51 11.73
C GLN A 198 -20.82 10.02 13.17
N ASN A 199 -19.97 9.51 14.07
CA ASN A 199 -19.93 9.93 15.46
C ASN A 199 -19.61 11.43 15.60
N PHE A 200 -18.61 11.93 14.86
CA PHE A 200 -18.30 13.37 14.84
C PHE A 200 -19.43 14.21 14.28
N CYS A 201 -20.06 13.76 13.18
CA CYS A 201 -21.20 14.47 12.61
C CYS A 201 -22.36 14.56 13.61
N ASN A 202 -22.67 13.46 14.32
CA ASN A 202 -23.75 13.41 15.29
C ASN A 202 -23.44 14.30 16.50
N TYR A 203 -22.23 14.19 17.06
CA TYR A 203 -21.80 15.02 18.18
C TYR A 203 -21.91 16.53 17.87
N LEU A 204 -21.41 16.97 16.70
CA LEU A 204 -21.50 18.37 16.32
C LEU A 204 -22.93 18.84 16.03
N GLN A 205 -23.81 17.96 15.54
CA GLN A 205 -25.22 18.26 15.33
C GLN A 205 -26.00 18.39 16.64
N GLU A 206 -25.67 17.57 17.64
CA GLU A 206 -26.38 17.51 18.92
C GLU A 206 -25.84 18.52 19.93
N SER A 207 -24.59 18.95 19.77
CA SER A 207 -23.94 19.93 20.66
C SER A 207 -24.29 21.39 20.34
N ASN A 208 -23.88 22.27 21.26
CA ASN A 208 -24.01 23.72 21.19
C ASN A 208 -23.34 24.30 19.93
N TYR A 209 -22.27 23.64 19.45
CA TYR A 209 -21.49 24.05 18.29
C TYR A 209 -22.34 24.15 17.02
N ARG A 210 -23.37 23.31 16.87
CA ARG A 210 -24.32 23.42 15.76
C ARG A 210 -24.87 24.84 15.63
N LYS A 211 -25.25 25.46 16.75
CA LYS A 211 -25.80 26.82 16.78
C LYS A 211 -24.70 27.87 16.77
N SER A 212 -23.68 27.74 17.63
CA SER A 212 -22.69 28.81 17.85
C SER A 212 -21.63 28.91 16.76
N VAL A 213 -21.27 27.81 16.09
CA VAL A 213 -20.21 27.76 15.07
C VAL A 213 -20.81 27.61 13.68
N PHE A 214 -21.81 26.74 13.53
CA PHE A 214 -22.39 26.44 12.21
C PHE A 214 -23.65 27.26 11.90
N ASN A 215 -24.20 28.01 12.87
CA ASN A 215 -25.42 28.81 12.71
C ASN A 215 -26.62 27.99 12.20
N ILE A 216 -26.72 26.72 12.60
CA ILE A 216 -27.79 25.81 12.20
C ILE A 216 -28.83 25.70 13.32
N SER A 217 -30.09 26.02 13.00
CA SER A 217 -31.24 25.75 13.86
C SER A 217 -32.19 24.75 13.20
N PHE A 218 -32.87 23.96 14.01
CA PHE A 218 -33.85 22.99 13.52
C PHE A 218 -35.25 23.48 13.89
N PRO A 219 -36.22 23.45 12.96
CA PRO A 219 -37.63 23.59 13.30
C PRO A 219 -38.06 22.57 14.35
N ALA A 220 -39.04 22.92 15.21
CA ALA A 220 -39.52 22.05 16.29
C ALA A 220 -39.95 20.66 15.79
N ASN A 221 -40.53 20.59 14.58
CA ASN A 221 -41.03 19.37 13.96
C ASN A 221 -40.19 18.91 12.75
N ALA A 222 -38.92 19.31 12.69
CA ALA A 222 -38.06 18.97 11.57
C ALA A 222 -37.89 17.44 11.43
N THR A 223 -38.16 16.94 10.23
CA THR A 223 -37.91 15.57 9.83
C THR A 223 -36.42 15.25 9.84
N LYS A 224 -36.07 13.96 9.86
CA LYS A 224 -34.67 13.51 9.77
C LYS A 224 -33.99 14.03 8.50
N GLN A 225 -34.71 14.08 7.38
CA GLN A 225 -34.18 14.53 6.10
C GLN A 225 -33.90 16.04 6.09
N GLU A 226 -34.73 16.85 6.73
CA GLU A 226 -34.50 18.29 6.89
C GLU A 226 -33.30 18.57 7.79
N LYS A 227 -33.18 17.86 8.91
CA LYS A 227 -32.01 17.95 9.80
C LYS A 227 -30.73 17.56 9.08
N ASP A 228 -30.75 16.48 8.30
CA ASP A 228 -29.59 16.05 7.52
C ASP A 228 -29.26 17.09 6.43
N LYS A 229 -30.24 17.60 5.68
CA LYS A 229 -29.99 18.62 4.66
C LYS A 229 -29.36 19.88 5.27
N ALA A 230 -29.89 20.36 6.40
CA ALA A 230 -29.36 21.52 7.12
C ALA A 230 -27.94 21.28 7.68
N SER A 231 -27.61 20.04 8.05
CA SER A 231 -26.31 19.68 8.64
C SER A 231 -25.18 19.46 7.63
N LYS A 232 -25.39 19.82 6.36
CA LYS A 232 -24.33 19.76 5.32
C LYS A 232 -23.03 20.46 5.73
N PRO A 233 -23.02 21.68 6.30
CA PRO A 233 -21.78 22.34 6.71
C PRO A 233 -20.99 21.55 7.76
N ILE A 234 -21.68 20.86 8.68
CA ILE A 234 -21.07 19.98 9.68
C ILE A 234 -20.40 18.79 8.98
N ARG A 235 -21.11 18.12 8.06
CA ARG A 235 -20.55 17.01 7.27
C ARG A 235 -19.31 17.42 6.49
N ASP A 236 -19.36 18.58 5.83
CA ASP A 236 -18.24 19.11 5.04
C ASP A 236 -17.03 19.42 5.94
N PHE A 237 -17.26 19.97 7.14
CA PHE A 237 -16.21 20.19 8.14
C PHE A 237 -15.58 18.88 8.61
N VAL A 238 -16.39 17.92 9.06
CA VAL A 238 -15.89 16.63 9.58
C VAL A 238 -15.14 15.87 8.49
N LYS A 239 -15.63 15.88 7.25
CA LYS A 239 -14.97 15.26 6.10
C LYS A 239 -13.57 15.87 5.86
N LYS A 240 -13.46 17.20 5.92
CA LYS A 240 -12.15 17.89 5.78
C LYS A 240 -11.24 17.59 6.95
N LEU A 241 -11.75 17.62 8.19
CA LEU A 241 -10.98 17.35 9.40
C LEU A 241 -10.38 15.95 9.39
N LEU A 242 -11.21 14.92 9.19
CA LEU A 242 -10.74 13.53 9.15
C LEU A 242 -9.77 13.30 7.98
N GLY A 243 -10.03 13.89 6.82
CA GLY A 243 -9.10 13.83 5.68
C GLY A 243 -7.72 14.40 6.01
N ARG A 244 -7.67 15.52 6.74
CA ARG A 244 -6.39 16.12 7.20
C ARG A 244 -5.70 15.28 8.28
N ILE A 245 -6.45 14.69 9.22
CA ILE A 245 -5.87 13.78 10.22
C ILE A 245 -5.25 12.55 9.54
N VAL A 246 -5.97 11.92 8.61
CA VAL A 246 -5.45 10.79 7.83
C VAL A 246 -4.21 11.20 7.03
N PHE A 247 -4.22 12.41 6.43
CA PHE A 247 -3.05 12.94 5.74
C PHE A 247 -1.82 13.06 6.66
N LEU A 248 -1.97 13.55 7.88
CA LEU A 248 -0.86 13.60 8.85
C LEU A 248 -0.29 12.20 9.15
N TYR A 249 -1.16 11.19 9.28
CA TYR A 249 -0.72 9.81 9.45
C TYR A 249 0.05 9.27 8.24
N PHE A 250 -0.26 9.72 7.02
CA PHE A 250 0.55 9.40 5.84
C PHE A 250 1.91 10.11 5.86
N VAL A 251 1.93 11.39 6.24
CA VAL A 251 3.16 12.20 6.27
C VAL A 251 4.12 11.71 7.36
N GLN A 252 3.64 11.43 8.58
CA GLN A 252 4.49 10.94 9.67
C GLN A 252 5.18 9.60 9.31
N LYS A 253 4.53 8.75 8.49
CA LYS A 253 5.13 7.48 8.03
C LYS A 253 6.28 7.67 7.05
N LYS A 254 6.47 8.88 6.52
CA LYS A 254 7.65 9.23 5.73
C LYS A 254 8.83 9.68 6.58
N GLY A 255 8.67 9.81 7.90
CA GLY A 255 9.70 10.34 8.78
C GLY A 255 9.88 11.85 8.66
N TRP A 256 8.87 12.57 8.18
CA TRP A 256 8.97 14.02 7.95
C TRP A 256 8.50 14.86 9.14
N LEU A 257 7.54 14.36 9.93
CA LEU A 257 7.02 15.12 11.07
C LEU A 257 7.93 14.95 12.28
N GLY A 258 8.37 16.06 12.87
CA GLY A 258 9.29 16.06 14.00
C GLY A 258 10.71 15.62 13.66
N ALA A 259 11.12 15.78 12.39
CA ALA A 259 12.52 15.59 12.00
C ALA A 259 13.39 16.69 12.63
N SER A 260 14.66 16.38 12.93
CA SER A 260 15.58 17.33 13.56
C SER A 260 16.11 18.39 12.59
N ASP A 261 16.01 18.13 11.28
CA ASP A 261 16.44 19.05 10.23
C ASP A 261 15.57 18.96 8.97
N THR A 262 15.87 19.82 7.99
CA THR A 262 15.17 19.88 6.70
C THR A 262 15.58 18.78 5.72
N ASN A 263 16.40 17.81 6.13
CA ASN A 263 16.64 16.58 5.35
C ASN A 263 15.53 15.55 5.59
N TYR A 264 14.74 15.72 6.66
CA TYR A 264 13.52 14.94 6.92
C TYR A 264 13.75 13.42 6.98
N THR A 265 14.86 13.00 7.59
CA THR A 265 15.26 11.57 7.62
C THR A 265 14.98 10.86 8.94
N ASP A 266 14.72 11.59 10.03
CA ASP A 266 14.65 11.06 11.39
C ASP A 266 13.35 11.39 12.15
N GLY A 267 12.35 11.91 11.45
CA GLY A 267 11.07 12.27 12.07
C GLY A 267 10.29 11.07 12.61
N LEU A 268 9.38 11.36 13.54
CA LEU A 268 8.69 10.39 14.37
C LEU A 268 7.56 9.68 13.60
N GLY A 269 7.64 8.35 13.51
CA GLY A 269 6.64 7.50 12.85
C GLY A 269 5.25 7.46 13.53
N ASP A 270 5.15 8.03 14.73
CA ASP A 270 3.95 8.20 15.56
C ASP A 270 3.77 9.63 16.10
N PHE A 271 4.35 10.63 15.43
CA PHE A 271 4.33 12.06 15.80
C PHE A 271 2.99 12.55 16.37
N ILE A 272 1.87 12.30 15.68
CA ILE A 272 0.55 12.79 16.10
C ILE A 272 0.10 12.24 17.46
N LYS A 273 0.45 10.99 17.75
CA LYS A 273 0.15 10.38 19.04
C LYS A 273 0.97 11.03 20.15
N GLN A 274 2.25 11.27 19.91
CA GLN A 274 3.12 11.96 20.86
C GLN A 274 2.65 13.39 21.11
N LEU A 275 2.35 14.14 20.05
CA LEU A 275 1.81 15.50 20.15
C LEU A 275 0.52 15.54 20.98
N PHE A 276 -0.41 14.58 20.77
CA PHE A 276 -1.61 14.47 21.57
C PHE A 276 -1.32 14.25 23.06
N HIS A 277 -0.44 13.30 23.40
CA HIS A 277 -0.12 13.03 24.80
C HIS A 277 0.64 14.17 25.47
N GLN A 278 1.65 14.73 24.80
CA GLN A 278 2.44 15.85 25.32
C GLN A 278 1.61 17.14 25.46
N SER A 279 0.57 17.32 24.63
CA SER A 279 -0.38 18.43 24.79
C SER A 279 -1.33 18.31 25.98
N GLY A 280 -1.29 17.18 26.72
CA GLY A 280 -2.20 16.87 27.80
C GLY A 280 -3.46 16.10 27.38
N GLY A 281 -3.65 15.82 26.09
CA GLY A 281 -4.65 14.87 25.59
C GLY A 281 -6.12 15.25 25.87
N ASN A 282 -6.44 16.54 25.86
CA ASN A 282 -7.76 17.06 26.23
C ASN A 282 -8.50 17.74 25.06
N ASP A 283 -9.70 18.26 25.33
CA ASP A 283 -10.61 18.83 24.33
C ASP A 283 -10.05 20.07 23.60
N THR A 284 -8.99 20.69 24.12
CA THR A 284 -8.31 21.83 23.47
C THR A 284 -7.33 21.41 22.38
N PHE A 285 -7.09 20.11 22.21
CA PHE A 285 -6.14 19.59 21.24
C PHE A 285 -6.41 20.09 19.81
N TYR A 286 -7.68 20.13 19.42
CA TYR A 286 -8.04 20.66 18.11
C TYR A 286 -7.68 22.14 17.97
N SER A 287 -8.13 22.98 18.91
CA SER A 287 -8.00 24.44 18.80
C SER A 287 -6.56 24.93 18.97
N ASN A 288 -5.76 24.22 19.76
CA ASN A 288 -4.42 24.68 20.14
C ASN A 288 -3.31 24.02 19.31
N TRP A 289 -3.52 22.79 18.81
CA TRP A 289 -2.46 22.04 18.13
C TRP A 289 -2.80 21.68 16.70
N LEU A 290 -3.96 21.07 16.44
CA LEU A 290 -4.30 20.65 15.08
C LEU A 290 -4.55 21.84 14.14
N THR A 291 -5.19 22.91 14.61
CA THR A 291 -5.37 24.14 13.80
C THR A 291 -4.01 24.75 13.42
N VAL A 292 -3.07 24.85 14.36
CA VAL A 292 -1.72 25.35 14.10
C VAL A 292 -1.03 24.47 13.07
N LEU A 293 -1.05 23.15 13.28
CA LEU A 293 -0.44 22.20 12.36
C LEU A 293 -1.06 22.27 10.94
N PHE A 294 -2.38 22.39 10.83
CA PHE A 294 -3.06 22.42 9.54
C PHE A 294 -2.90 23.76 8.80
N PHE A 295 -3.00 24.87 9.50
CA PHE A 295 -3.20 26.18 8.87
C PHE A 295 -1.98 27.09 8.95
N ASN A 296 -1.16 26.93 9.99
CA ASN A 296 0.06 27.72 10.17
C ASN A 296 1.29 26.94 9.72
N THR A 297 1.33 25.63 9.93
CA THR A 297 2.48 24.78 9.59
C THR A 297 2.41 24.25 8.16
N LEU A 298 1.38 23.48 7.81
CA LEU A 298 1.33 22.74 6.55
C LEU A 298 0.78 23.52 5.35
N ASN A 299 0.12 24.66 5.59
CA ASN A 299 -0.56 25.44 4.57
C ASN A 299 0.13 26.78 4.27
N LYS A 300 1.28 27.04 4.91
CA LYS A 300 2.08 28.25 4.72
C LYS A 300 3.55 27.87 4.70
N GLU A 301 4.29 28.51 3.81
CA GLU A 301 5.76 28.44 3.82
C GLU A 301 6.28 29.18 5.07
N ARG A 302 7.30 28.61 5.71
CA ARG A 302 7.88 29.12 6.95
C ARG A 302 9.39 29.07 6.85
N THR A 303 10.05 29.97 7.56
CA THR A 303 11.50 29.92 7.72
C THR A 303 11.87 28.67 8.53
N ASN A 304 12.80 27.87 8.04
CA ASN A 304 13.35 26.64 8.65
C ASN A 304 12.37 25.47 8.89
N ASP A 305 11.10 25.59 8.50
CA ASP A 305 10.07 24.55 8.70
C ASP A 305 9.84 24.11 10.16
N ASP A 306 10.29 24.91 11.14
CA ASP A 306 10.25 24.58 12.57
C ASP A 306 8.83 24.47 13.12
N PHE A 307 8.54 23.45 13.93
CA PHE A 307 7.29 23.33 14.68
C PHE A 307 7.59 23.13 16.17
N GLN A 308 7.10 24.06 17.00
CA GLN A 308 7.31 23.99 18.44
C GLN A 308 6.42 22.92 19.06
N MET A 309 7.02 22.02 19.84
CA MET A 309 6.32 20.96 20.56
C MET A 309 5.84 21.45 21.94
N PRO A 310 4.90 20.75 22.60
CA PRO A 310 4.37 21.17 23.91
C PRO A 310 5.42 21.30 25.02
N ASP A 311 6.55 20.60 24.89
CA ASP A 311 7.66 20.57 25.84
C ASP A 311 8.72 21.66 25.61
N GLY A 312 8.60 22.46 24.54
CA GLY A 312 9.53 23.53 24.20
C GLY A 312 10.36 23.20 22.98
#